data_AF-A0A1H8VR80-F1
#
_entry.id   AF-A0A1H8VR80-F1
#
_cell.length_a   1.000
_cell.length_b   1.000
_cell.length_c   1.000
_cell.angle_alpha   90.00
_cell.angle_beta   90.00
_cell.angle_gamma   90.00
#
_symmetry.space_group_name_H-M   'P 1'
#
loop_
_entity.id
_entity.type
_entity.pdbx_description
1 polymer ?
#
loop_
_entity_poly.entity_id
_entity_poly.type
_entity_poly.pdbx_seq_one_letter_code
_entity_poly.pdbx_strand_id
1 'polypeptide(L)'
;MMAPVMSPETQLSRMEDARRQTQKQLQIIDRQITRRMTAILPQIARRQSGYRRGKAPDGRTVLERYRANLAGLTAERQPEVDALSRKLARQDAAITELRDRLSSAGLHQSAGRED
;
A
#
# COMPACT_ATOMS: atom_id res chain seq x y z
N MET A 1 -5.95 20.05 -33.41
CA MET A 1 -4.79 19.20 -33.07
C MET A 1 -5.34 17.89 -32.51
N MET A 2 -5.25 16.79 -33.25
CA MET A 2 -5.61 15.46 -32.75
C MET A 2 -4.49 15.04 -31.79
N ALA A 3 -4.79 14.89 -30.49
CA ALA A 3 -3.85 14.28 -29.57
C ALA A 3 -3.43 12.91 -30.16
N PRO A 4 -2.14 12.53 -30.15
CA PRO A 4 -1.73 11.22 -30.62
C PRO A 4 -2.51 10.20 -29.80
N VAL A 5 -3.41 9.47 -30.47
CA VAL A 5 -4.20 8.41 -29.86
C VAL A 5 -3.18 7.38 -29.40
N MET A 6 -2.84 7.41 -28.11
CA MET A 6 -1.92 6.43 -27.53
C MET A 6 -2.49 5.06 -27.84
N SER A 7 -1.66 4.12 -28.30
CA SER A 7 -2.14 2.77 -28.53
C SER A 7 -2.75 2.23 -27.22
N PRO A 8 -3.84 1.46 -27.28
CA PRO A 8 -4.47 0.90 -26.08
C PRO A 8 -3.48 0.13 -25.19
N GLU A 9 -2.46 -0.50 -25.80
CA GLU A 9 -1.35 -1.18 -25.13
C GLU A 9 -0.45 -0.19 -24.35
N THR A 10 -0.14 0.96 -24.95
CA THR A 10 0.62 2.03 -24.28
C THR A 10 -0.16 2.63 -23.11
N GLN A 11 -1.48 2.78 -23.27
CA GLN A 11 -2.37 3.22 -22.19
C GLN A 11 -2.41 2.21 -21.04
N LEU A 12 -2.53 0.91 -21.37
CA LEU A 12 -2.51 -0.16 -20.38
C LEU A 12 -1.20 -0.17 -19.59
N SER A 13 -0.06 -0.11 -20.28
CA SER A 13 1.27 -0.06 -19.63
C SER A 13 1.40 1.11 -18.65
N ARG A 14 0.93 2.31 -19.05
CA ARG A 14 0.90 3.48 -18.15
C ARG A 14 0.00 3.29 -16.93
N MET A 15 -1.16 2.66 -17.10
CA MET A 15 -2.07 2.38 -15.98
C MET A 15 -1.45 1.39 -14.99
N GLU A 16 -0.78 0.36 -15.49
CA GLU A 16 -0.05 -0.61 -14.67
C GLU A 16 1.13 0.03 -13.92
N ASP A 17 1.86 0.95 -14.56
CA ASP A 17 2.91 1.72 -13.89
C ASP A 17 2.34 2.60 -12.76
N ALA A 18 1.24 3.30 -13.02
CA ALA A 18 0.57 4.11 -11.99
C ALA A 18 0.05 3.26 -10.83
N ARG A 19 -0.34 2.01 -11.11
CA ARG A 19 -0.75 1.01 -10.12
C ARG A 19 0.44 0.53 -9.29
N ARG A 20 1.56 0.17 -9.94
CA ARG A 20 2.84 -0.19 -9.28
C ARG A 20 3.35 0.94 -8.37
N GLN A 21 3.23 2.20 -8.82
CA GLN A 21 3.65 3.35 -8.04
C GLN A 21 2.81 3.54 -6.77
N THR A 22 1.48 3.39 -6.87
CA THR A 22 0.56 3.47 -5.73
C THR A 22 0.85 2.34 -4.73
N GLN A 23 1.11 1.12 -5.22
CA GLN A 23 1.52 0.00 -4.37
C GLN A 23 2.87 0.25 -3.67
N LYS A 24 3.83 0.85 -4.37
CA LYS A 24 5.12 1.23 -3.77
C LYS A 24 4.96 2.28 -2.67
N GLN A 25 4.02 3.22 -2.83
CA GLN A 25 3.70 4.19 -1.78
C GLN A 25 3.18 3.52 -0.51
N LEU A 26 2.27 2.53 -0.64
CA LEU A 26 1.81 1.73 0.50
C LEU A 26 2.98 1.02 1.20
N GLN A 27 3.86 0.36 0.44
CA GLN A 27 5.04 -0.31 1.00
C GLN A 27 5.99 0.65 1.74
N ILE A 28 6.12 1.89 1.26
CA ILE A 28 6.93 2.91 1.93
C ILE A 28 6.30 3.29 3.27
N ILE A 29 4.97 3.46 3.34
CA ILE A 29 4.25 3.75 4.58
C ILE A 29 4.43 2.61 5.58
N ASP A 30 4.24 1.36 5.16
CA ASP A 30 4.44 0.18 6.02
C ASP A 30 5.86 0.11 6.57
N ARG A 31 6.85 0.42 5.73
CA ARG A 31 8.26 0.45 6.13
C ARG A 31 8.55 1.59 7.10
N GLN A 32 7.89 2.75 6.95
CA GLN A 32 8.03 3.87 7.88
C GLN A 32 7.43 3.53 9.25
N ILE A 33 6.25 2.92 9.29
CA ILE A 33 5.62 2.43 10.53
C ILE A 33 6.56 1.44 11.23
N THR A 34 7.04 0.44 10.49
CA THR A 34 7.96 -0.58 11.02
C THR A 34 9.26 0.03 11.55
N ARG A 35 9.89 0.93 10.80
CA ARG A 35 11.13 1.60 11.24
C ARG A 35 10.92 2.44 12.49
N ARG A 36 9.83 3.21 12.56
CA ARG A 36 9.51 4.04 13.72
C ARG A 36 9.24 3.17 14.96
N MET A 37 8.57 2.04 14.78
CA MET A 37 8.37 1.04 15.84
C MET A 37 9.69 0.46 16.36
N THR A 38 10.59 0.00 15.47
CA THR A 38 11.89 -0.55 15.86
C THR A 38 12.77 0.49 16.57
N ALA A 39 12.66 1.77 16.22
CA ALA A 39 13.40 2.85 16.89
C ALA A 39 12.87 3.18 18.31
N ILE A 40 11.58 2.94 18.57
CA ILE A 40 10.95 3.18 19.88
C ILE A 40 11.18 2.02 20.84
N LEU A 41 11.35 0.79 20.34
CA LEU A 41 11.52 -0.43 21.14
C LEU A 41 12.62 -0.32 22.22
N PRO A 42 13.86 0.15 21.93
CA PRO A 42 14.90 0.27 22.96
C PRO A 42 14.58 1.34 24.01
N GLN A 43 13.83 2.38 23.65
CA GLN A 43 13.43 3.44 24.59
C GLN A 43 12.39 2.95 25.59
N ILE A 44 11.44 2.13 25.12
CA ILE A 44 10.47 1.44 25.98
C ILE A 44 11.20 0.49 26.95
N ALA A 45 12.21 -0.24 26.46
CA ALA A 45 13.03 -1.14 27.28
C ALA A 45 13.86 -0.39 28.34
N ARG A 46 14.52 0.73 27.96
CA ARG A 46 15.33 1.53 28.91
C ARG A 46 14.49 2.22 29.98
N ARG A 47 13.27 2.68 29.65
CA ARG A 47 12.32 3.24 30.63
C ARG A 47 11.85 2.21 31.67
N GLN A 48 12.03 0.91 31.43
CA GLN A 48 11.80 -0.14 32.43
C GLN A 48 12.98 -0.30 33.37
N SER A 49 14.21 -0.24 32.85
CA SER A 49 15.44 -0.40 33.64
C SER A 49 15.59 0.65 34.74
N GLY A 50 15.01 1.85 34.56
CA GLY A 50 15.05 2.93 35.55
C GLY A 50 13.96 2.90 36.64
N TYR A 51 12.99 1.99 36.60
CA TYR A 51 11.86 2.01 37.55
C TYR A 51 12.17 1.21 38.83
N ARG A 52 12.76 1.93 39.80
CA ARG A 52 12.85 1.66 41.26
C ARG A 52 13.24 0.24 41.73
N ARG A 53 14.46 0.17 42.28
CA ARG A 53 14.72 -0.35 43.64
C ARG A 53 13.90 -1.59 44.03
N GLY A 54 14.19 -2.73 43.39
CA GLY A 54 13.80 -4.06 43.87
C GLY A 54 12.53 -4.71 43.30
N LYS A 55 11.80 -4.09 42.36
CA LYS A 55 10.63 -4.73 41.71
C LYS A 55 10.89 -4.97 40.22
N ALA A 56 10.80 -6.23 39.78
CA ALA A 56 10.96 -6.57 38.37
C ALA A 56 9.90 -5.84 37.52
N PRO A 57 10.25 -5.34 36.33
CA PRO A 57 9.29 -4.70 35.43
C PRO A 57 8.21 -5.70 35.03
N ASP A 58 6.95 -5.29 35.18
CA ASP A 58 5.83 -6.10 34.71
C ASP A 58 5.83 -6.10 33.17
N GLY A 59 6.23 -7.22 32.58
CA GLY A 59 6.29 -7.44 31.13
C GLY A 59 4.96 -7.16 30.42
N ARG A 60 3.82 -7.24 31.12
CA ARG A 60 2.51 -6.88 30.56
C ARG A 60 2.42 -5.39 30.22
N THR A 61 2.93 -4.52 31.10
CA THR A 61 2.92 -3.06 30.90
C THR A 61 3.82 -2.58 29.76
N VAL A 62 4.77 -3.41 29.36
CA VAL A 62 5.68 -3.19 28.23
C VAL A 62 4.98 -3.46 26.91
N LEU A 63 4.33 -4.62 26.82
CA LEU A 63 3.58 -5.03 25.65
C LEU A 63 2.38 -4.13 25.42
N GLU A 64 1.72 -3.68 26.48
CA GLU A 64 0.62 -2.71 26.41
C GLU A 64 1.09 -1.36 25.86
N ARG A 65 2.20 -0.82 26.38
CA ARG A 65 2.81 0.40 25.84
C ARG A 65 3.24 0.24 24.39
N TYR A 66 3.82 -0.91 24.03
CA TYR A 66 4.19 -1.22 22.66
C TYR A 66 2.96 -1.24 21.73
N ARG A 67 1.88 -1.92 22.12
CA ARG A 67 0.62 -2.00 21.36
C ARG A 67 -0.04 -0.62 21.22
N ALA A 68 -0.06 0.18 22.28
CA ALA A 68 -0.62 1.53 22.24
C ALA A 68 0.16 2.45 21.28
N ASN A 69 1.50 2.36 21.29
CA ASN A 69 2.33 3.12 20.34
C ASN A 69 2.11 2.65 18.89
N LEU A 70 2.01 1.34 18.67
CA LEU A 70 1.71 0.79 17.34
C LEU A 70 0.35 1.28 16.84
N ALA A 71 -0.68 1.17 17.66
CA ALA A 71 -2.03 1.64 17.33
C ALA A 71 -2.05 3.14 17.01
N GLY A 72 -1.34 3.97 17.78
CA GLY A 72 -1.21 5.40 17.50
C GLY A 72 -0.55 5.69 16.16
N LEU A 73 0.58 5.03 15.88
CA LEU A 73 1.31 5.22 14.61
C LEU A 73 0.51 4.73 13.39
N THR A 74 -0.20 3.61 13.53
CA THR A 74 -1.08 3.11 12.48
C THR A 74 -2.27 4.04 12.28
N ALA A 75 -2.90 4.52 13.35
CA ALA A 75 -4.03 5.46 13.26
C ALA A 75 -3.65 6.78 12.58
N GLU A 76 -2.45 7.33 12.86
CA GLU A 76 -1.93 8.53 12.18
C GLU A 76 -1.81 8.34 10.66
N ARG A 77 -1.56 7.12 10.18
CA ARG A 77 -1.36 6.79 8.76
C ARG A 77 -2.58 6.18 8.09
N GLN A 78 -3.57 5.76 8.88
CA GLN A 78 -4.75 5.04 8.38
C GLN A 78 -5.50 5.81 7.29
N PRO A 79 -5.75 7.13 7.40
CA PRO A 79 -6.46 7.85 6.34
C PRO A 79 -5.72 7.84 5.00
N GLU A 80 -4.38 7.89 5.04
CA GLU A 80 -3.53 7.84 3.86
C GLU A 80 -3.53 6.43 3.24
N VAL A 81 -3.39 5.39 4.08
CA VAL A 81 -3.49 3.98 3.66
C VAL A 81 -4.84 3.70 3.01
N ASP A 82 -5.94 4.16 3.62
CA ASP A 82 -7.29 3.96 3.10
C ASP A 82 -7.48 4.69 1.77
N ALA A 83 -6.96 5.91 1.63
CA ALA A 83 -7.03 6.69 0.39
C ALA A 83 -6.26 5.99 -0.74
N LEU A 84 -5.04 5.52 -0.48
CA LEU A 84 -4.22 4.80 -1.45
C LEU A 84 -4.83 3.45 -1.81
N SER A 85 -5.43 2.74 -0.84
CA SER A 85 -6.12 1.46 -1.06
C SER A 85 -7.35 1.63 -1.95
N ARG A 86 -8.17 2.66 -1.71
CA ARG A 86 -9.30 3.00 -2.60
C ARG A 86 -8.82 3.39 -4.00
N LYS A 87 -7.71 4.13 -4.11
CA LYS A 87 -7.12 4.47 -5.41
C LYS A 87 -6.67 3.21 -6.15
N LEU A 88 -6.02 2.27 -5.44
CA LEU A 88 -5.57 1.01 -6.00
C LEU A 88 -6.74 0.18 -6.54
N ALA A 89 -7.83 0.06 -5.78
CA ALA A 89 -9.02 -0.64 -6.23
C ALA A 89 -9.61 -0.04 -7.53
N ARG A 90 -9.63 1.30 -7.65
CA ARG A 90 -10.08 1.97 -8.88
C ARG A 90 -9.14 1.73 -10.06
N GLN A 91 -7.82 1.72 -9.82
CA GLN A 91 -6.83 1.41 -10.84
C GLN A 91 -6.97 -0.03 -11.33
N ASP A 92 -7.11 -0.98 -10.41
CA ASP A 92 -7.28 -2.40 -10.72
C ASP A 92 -8.56 -2.63 -11.54
N ALA A 93 -9.69 -2.00 -11.16
CA ALA A 93 -10.93 -2.07 -11.94
C ALA A 93 -10.77 -1.53 -13.37
N ALA A 94 -10.15 -0.36 -13.53
CA ALA A 94 -9.94 0.24 -14.84
C ALA A 94 -8.97 -0.56 -15.73
N ILE A 95 -7.94 -1.17 -15.13
CA ILE A 95 -7.00 -2.06 -15.83
C ILE A 95 -7.74 -3.32 -16.32
N THR A 96 -8.56 -3.95 -15.47
CA THR A 96 -9.36 -5.12 -15.84
C THR A 96 -10.30 -4.78 -17.00
N GLU A 97 -11.04 -3.67 -16.90
CA GLU A 97 -11.95 -3.23 -17.97
C GLU A 97 -11.23 -2.99 -19.30
N LEU A 98 -10.03 -2.37 -19.28
CA LEU A 98 -9.25 -2.14 -20.49
C LEU A 98 -8.73 -3.46 -21.09
N ARG A 99 -8.31 -4.42 -20.25
CA ARG A 99 -7.90 -5.75 -20.70
C ARG A 99 -9.06 -6.50 -21.35
N ASP A 100 -10.24 -6.47 -20.73
CA ASP A 100 -11.44 -7.12 -21.28
C ASP A 100 -11.85 -6.54 -22.63
N ARG A 101 -11.76 -5.21 -22.78
CA ARG A 101 -11.99 -4.51 -24.06
C ARG A 101 -10.98 -4.93 -25.12
N LEU A 102 -9.69 -5.05 -24.76
CA LEU A 102 -8.64 -5.48 -25.69
C LEU A 102 -8.81 -6.94 -26.12
N SER A 103 -9.14 -7.83 -25.19
CA SER A 103 -9.45 -9.23 -25.51
C SER A 103 -10.68 -9.34 -26.42
N SER A 104 -11.75 -8.60 -26.15
CA SER A 104 -12.96 -8.60 -26.96
C SER A 104 -12.73 -8.03 -28.37
N ALA A 105 -11.92 -6.97 -28.50
CA ALA A 105 -11.53 -6.38 -29.78
C ALA A 105 -10.57 -7.29 -30.57
N GLY A 106 -9.73 -8.08 -29.91
CA GLY A 106 -8.89 -9.10 -30.54
C GLY A 106 -9.71 -10.26 -31.10
N LEU A 107 -10.71 -10.73 -30.35
CA LEU A 107 -11.63 -11.80 -30.78
C LEU A 107 -12.47 -11.39 -32.00
N HIS A 108 -12.90 -10.12 -32.09
CA HIS A 108 -13.61 -9.59 -33.26
C HIS A 108 -12.72 -9.46 -34.50
N GLN A 109 -11.41 -9.21 -34.34
CA GLN A 109 -10.47 -9.10 -35.47
C GLN A 109 -10.10 -10.46 -36.08
N SER A 110 -10.16 -11.56 -35.30
CA SER A 110 -9.94 -12.92 -35.82
C SER A 110 -11.15 -13.51 -36.56
N ALA A 111 -12.36 -13.04 -36.26
CA ALA A 111 -13.60 -13.57 -36.86
C ALA A 111 -13.97 -12.95 -38.23
N GLY A 112 -13.22 -11.93 -38.68
CA GLY A 112 -13.50 -11.21 -39.93
C GLY A 112 -12.52 -11.48 -41.07
N ARG A 113 -11.74 -12.56 -41.02
CA ARG A 113 -10.68 -12.86 -42.01
C ARG A 113 -10.85 -14.22 -42.72
N GLU A 114 -12.10 -14.61 -42.95
CA GLU A 114 -12.47 -15.74 -43.80
C GLU A 114 -13.53 -15.26 -44.81
N ASP A 115 -13.09 -14.68 -45.93
CA ASP A 115 -13.75 -14.74 -47.25
C ASP A 115 -12.72 -14.49 -48.36
#